data_AF-A0A1X6ZRW9-F1
#
_entry.id   AF-A0A1X6ZRW9-F1
#
_cell.length_a   1.000
_cell.length_b   1.000
_cell.length_c   1.000
_cell.angle_alpha   90.00
_cell.angle_beta   90.00
_cell.angle_gamma   90.00
#
_symmetry.space_group_name_H-M   'P 1'
#
loop_
_entity.id
_entity.type
_entity.pdbx_description
1 polymer ?
#
loop_
_entity_poly.entity_id
_entity_poly.type
_entity_poly.pdbx_seq_one_letter_code
_entity_poly.pdbx_strand_id
1 'polypeptide(L)'
;MRKPGGDQEMVDILSLVLHHDEQAVLCAVEMVLEAGVPTKTHVLNLLHRLVDGTPTDQPDVTPMIALALSEEPEANVSRYDGLRRGGTRHAS
;
A
#
# COMPACT_ATOMS: atom_id res chain seq x y z
N MET A 1 0.84 -13.27 19.56
CA MET A 1 0.54 -14.03 18.31
C MET A 1 1.81 -14.05 17.47
N ARG A 2 2.41 -15.20 17.19
CA ARG A 2 3.53 -15.27 16.22
C ARG A 2 2.93 -15.53 14.83
N LYS A 3 3.09 -14.57 13.92
CA LYS A 3 2.76 -14.78 12.51
C LYS A 3 3.87 -15.61 11.85
N PRO A 4 3.54 -16.64 11.05
CA PRO A 4 4.56 -17.32 10.24
C PRO A 4 5.21 -16.29 9.31
N GLY A 5 6.55 -16.24 9.28
CA GLY A 5 7.31 -15.25 8.49
C GLY A 5 7.58 -13.91 9.18
N GLY A 6 7.10 -13.70 10.42
CA GLY A 6 7.34 -12.44 11.15
C GLY A 6 8.83 -12.16 11.40
N ASP A 7 9.65 -13.20 11.61
CA ASP A 7 11.09 -13.05 11.79
C ASP A 7 11.77 -12.53 10.50
N GLN A 8 11.28 -12.95 9.31
CA GLN A 8 11.76 -12.43 8.03
C GLN A 8 11.32 -10.98 7.81
N GLU A 9 10.06 -10.65 8.10
CA GLU A 9 9.56 -9.28 8.02
C GLU A 9 10.35 -8.34 8.96
N MET A 10 10.70 -8.81 10.15
CA MET A 10 11.51 -8.06 11.10
C MET A 10 12.92 -7.81 10.56
N VAL A 11 13.58 -8.83 10.00
CA VAL A 11 14.90 -8.66 9.36
C VAL A 11 14.82 -7.66 8.21
N ASP A 12 13.77 -7.76 7.38
CA ASP A 12 13.57 -6.85 6.26
C ASP A 12 13.37 -5.40 6.73
N ILE A 13 12.61 -5.18 7.82
CA ILE A 13 12.43 -3.84 8.39
C ILE A 13 13.74 -3.31 8.96
N LEU A 14 14.49 -4.12 9.71
CA LEU A 14 15.79 -3.72 10.26
C LEU A 14 16.80 -3.40 9.16
N SER A 15 16.72 -4.09 8.01
CA SER A 15 17.60 -3.81 6.87
C SER A 15 17.41 -2.42 6.26
N LEU A 16 16.24 -1.78 6.46
CA LEU A 16 15.97 -0.42 5.97
C LEU A 16 16.90 0.62 6.61
N VAL A 17 17.37 0.39 7.84
CA VAL A 17 18.30 1.29 8.55
C VAL A 17 19.65 1.41 7.84
N LEU A 18 20.01 0.47 6.96
CA LEU A 18 21.23 0.55 6.15
C LEU A 18 21.15 1.61 5.04
N HIS A 19 19.93 1.98 4.64
CA HIS A 19 19.68 2.85 3.48
C HIS A 19 18.90 4.11 3.83
N HIS A 20 18.30 4.16 5.02
CA HIS A 20 17.45 5.24 5.49
C HIS A 20 17.87 5.70 6.88
N ASP A 21 17.49 6.94 7.21
CA ASP A 21 17.68 7.46 8.56
C ASP A 21 16.95 6.60 9.60
N GLU A 22 17.64 6.26 10.69
CA GLU A 22 17.12 5.38 11.74
C GLU A 22 15.85 5.97 12.39
N GLN A 23 15.81 7.29 12.59
CA GLN A 23 14.65 7.95 13.22
C GLN A 23 13.44 7.94 12.30
N ALA A 24 13.65 8.08 10.98
CA ALA A 24 12.58 7.92 10.00
C ALA A 24 12.00 6.50 10.00
N VAL A 25 12.86 5.47 10.11
CA VAL A 25 12.42 4.06 10.20
C VAL A 25 11.65 3.81 11.49
N LEU A 26 12.16 4.29 12.63
CA LEU A 26 11.48 4.16 13.92
C LEU A 26 10.10 4.81 13.91
N CYS A 27 10.02 6.06 13.44
CA CYS A 27 8.77 6.81 13.32
C CYS A 27 7.75 6.07 12.44
N ALA A 28 8.19 5.51 11.31
CA ALA A 28 7.32 4.71 10.45
C ALA A 28 6.77 3.47 11.17
N VAL A 29 7.60 2.77 11.95
CA VAL A 29 7.18 1.58 12.70
C VAL A 29 6.19 1.94 13.81
N GLU A 30 6.43 3.03 14.54
CA GLU A 30 5.51 3.51 15.59
C GLU A 30 4.13 3.82 15.01
N MET A 31 4.06 4.59 13.93
CA MET A 31 2.79 4.91 13.26
C MET A 31 2.07 3.65 12.74
N VAL A 32 2.81 2.67 12.21
CA VAL A 32 2.24 1.41 11.75
C VAL A 32 1.65 0.59 12.91
N LEU A 33 2.29 0.61 14.08
CA LEU A 33 1.80 -0.06 15.28
C LEU A 33 0.53 0.62 15.82
N GLU A 34 0.48 1.95 15.82
CA GLU A 34 -0.70 2.72 16.19
C GLU A 34 -1.89 2.43 15.27
N ALA A 35 -1.65 2.26 13.96
CA ALA A 35 -2.67 1.88 12.99
C ALA A 35 -3.16 0.43 13.11
N GLY A 36 -2.53 -0.40 13.95
CA GLY A 36 -2.96 -1.77 14.23
C GLY A 36 -2.70 -2.80 13.11
N VAL A 37 -2.09 -2.37 11.99
CA VAL A 37 -1.77 -3.24 10.84
C VAL A 37 -0.27 -3.24 10.57
N PRO A 38 0.53 -3.95 11.41
CA PRO A 38 1.97 -4.06 11.26
C PRO A 38 2.34 -5.00 10.13
N THR A 39 2.53 -4.43 8.94
CA THR A 39 2.99 -5.13 7.75
C THR A 39 4.16 -4.36 7.14
N LYS A 40 5.13 -5.08 6.57
CA LYS A 40 6.30 -4.48 5.89
C LYS A 40 5.88 -3.44 4.83
N THR A 41 4.84 -3.73 4.06
CA THR A 41 4.31 -2.82 3.03
C THR A 41 3.81 -1.51 3.63
N HIS A 42 3.18 -1.55 4.81
CA HIS A 42 2.70 -0.36 5.47
C HIS A 42 3.87 0.50 5.99
N VAL A 43 4.90 -0.14 6.56
CA VAL A 43 6.12 0.54 7.02
C VAL A 43 6.82 1.24 5.85
N LEU A 44 6.98 0.55 4.72
CA LEU A 44 7.59 1.13 3.51
C LEU A 44 6.80 2.34 3.00
N ASN A 45 5.47 2.25 2.95
CA ASN A 45 4.64 3.37 2.51
C ASN A 45 4.80 4.59 3.43
N LEU A 46 4.80 4.40 4.75
CA LEU A 46 5.00 5.52 5.68
C LEU A 46 6.41 6.09 5.60
N LEU A 47 7.43 5.24 5.47
CA LEU A 47 8.82 5.67 5.29
C LEU A 47 8.98 6.55 4.04
N HIS A 48 8.43 6.12 2.91
CA HIS A 48 8.39 6.92 1.68
C HIS A 48 7.71 8.27 1.93
N ARG A 49 6.57 8.28 2.62
CA ARG A 49 5.83 9.52 2.87
C ARG A 49 6.59 10.49 3.78
N LEU A 50 7.27 9.97 4.81
CA LEU A 50 8.12 10.76 5.72
C LEU A 50 9.33 11.36 4.99
N VAL A 51 9.96 10.60 4.11
CA VAL A 51 11.15 11.04 3.36
C VAL A 51 10.79 12.03 2.25
N ASP A 52 9.71 11.75 1.52
CA ASP A 52 9.25 12.57 0.39
C ASP A 52 8.47 13.82 0.84
N GLY A 53 8.19 13.96 2.15
CA GLY A 53 7.43 15.07 2.72
C GLY A 53 5.96 15.08 2.31
N THR A 54 5.45 13.98 1.76
CA THR A 54 4.03 13.87 1.44
C THR A 54 3.21 13.78 2.74
N PRO A 55 2.05 14.47 2.83
CA PRO A 55 1.23 14.42 4.02
C PRO A 55 0.92 12.97 4.40
N THR A 56 1.25 12.55 5.63
CA THR A 56 0.93 11.22 6.19
C THR A 56 -0.53 11.12 6.63
N ASP A 57 -1.12 12.25 6.97
CA ASP A 57 -2.54 12.40 7.24
C ASP A 57 -3.28 12.58 5.89
N GLN A 58 -3.73 11.46 5.31
CA GLN A 58 -4.73 11.57 4.25
C GLN A 58 -6.04 11.88 4.97
N PRO A 59 -6.69 13.02 4.67
CA PRO A 59 -7.97 13.34 5.28
C PRO A 59 -8.92 12.18 5.04
N ASP A 60 -9.70 11.80 6.06
CA ASP A 60 -10.77 10.83 5.91
C ASP A 60 -11.66 11.31 4.77
N VAL A 61 -11.57 10.63 3.63
CA VAL A 61 -12.24 11.06 2.41
C VAL A 61 -13.70 10.76 2.63
N THR A 62 -14.43 11.77 3.13
CA THR A 62 -15.88 11.70 3.18
C THR A 62 -16.34 11.46 1.74
N PRO A 63 -16.94 10.30 1.43
CA PRO A 63 -17.37 10.03 0.08
C PRO A 63 -18.37 11.11 -0.32
N MET A 64 -18.07 11.82 -1.41
CA MET A 64 -18.95 12.86 -1.91
C MET A 64 -20.29 12.21 -2.24
N ILE A 65 -21.41 12.71 -1.69
CA ILE A 65 -22.76 12.16 -1.93
C ILE A 65 -23.08 12.07 -3.43
N ALA A 66 -22.45 12.93 -4.25
CA ALA A 66 -22.54 12.90 -5.71
C ALA A 66 -21.92 11.66 -6.39
N LEU A 67 -21.21 10.80 -5.65
CA LEU A 67 -20.68 9.50 -6.10
C LEU A 67 -21.57 8.34 -5.66
N ALA A 68 -22.77 8.60 -5.11
CA ALA A 68 -23.76 7.56 -4.85
C ALA A 68 -24.14 6.90 -6.18
N LEU A 69 -23.70 5.67 -6.36
CA LEU A 69 -23.98 4.91 -7.56
C LEU A 69 -25.46 4.53 -7.57
N SER A 70 -26.18 4.90 -8.63
CA SER A 70 -27.55 4.43 -8.85
C SER A 70 -27.61 2.94 -9.17
N GLU A 71 -26.50 2.36 -9.61
CA GLU A 71 -26.36 0.97 -10.02
C GLU A 71 -25.01 0.46 -9.53
N GLU A 72 -25.00 -0.72 -8.90
CA GLU A 72 -23.79 -1.31 -8.36
C GLU A 72 -22.86 -1.73 -9.52
N PRO A 73 -21.53 -1.53 -9.41
CA PRO A 73 -20.63 -1.90 -10.48
C PRO A 73 -20.66 -3.42 -10.69
N GLU A 74 -21.08 -3.84 -11.88
CA GLU A 74 -20.96 -5.24 -12.27
C GLU A 74 -19.49 -5.61 -12.45
N ALA A 75 -19.08 -6.75 -11.89
CA ALA A 75 -17.75 -7.33 -12.07
C ALA A 75 -17.56 -7.93 -13.48
N ASN A 76 -17.81 -7.12 -14.52
CA ASN A 76 -17.81 -7.56 -15.90
C ASN A 76 -16.37 -7.62 -16.47
N VAL A 77 -15.73 -8.76 -16.28
CA VAL A 77 -14.38 -9.06 -16.82
C VAL A 77 -14.36 -9.29 -18.33
N SER A 78 -15.51 -9.53 -18.97
CA SER A 78 -15.60 -9.88 -20.40
C SER A 78 -15.06 -8.79 -21.33
N ARG A 79 -15.17 -7.51 -20.91
CA ARG A 79 -14.60 -6.36 -21.62
C ARG A 79 -13.08 -6.48 -21.75
N TYR A 80 -12.40 -6.93 -20.70
CA TYR A 80 -10.95 -7.11 -20.71
C TYR A 80 -10.53 -8.38 -21.46
N ASP A 81 -11.33 -9.45 -21.40
CA ASP A 81 -11.08 -10.68 -22.16
C ASP A 81 -11.12 -10.45 -23.67
N GLY A 82 -12.03 -9.58 -24.15
CA GLY A 82 -12.09 -9.14 -25.55
C GLY A 82 -10.82 -8.42 -25.98
N LEU A 83 -10.30 -7.52 -25.14
CA LEU A 83 -9.03 -6.81 -25.40
C LEU A 83 -7.83 -7.75 -25.41
N ARG A 84 -7.80 -8.78 -24.55
CA ARG A 84 -6.76 -9.81 -24.55
C ARG A 84 -6.78 -10.70 -25.80
N ARG A 85 -7.94 -10.93 -26.40
CA ARG A 85 -8.06 -11.72 -27.65
C ARG A 85 -7.83 -10.90 -28.91
N GLY A 86 -8.12 -9.60 -28.89
CA GLY A 86 -8.03 -8.72 -30.06
C GLY A 86 -6.75 -7.86 -30.18
N GLY A 87 -5.93 -7.76 -29.13
CA GLY A 87 -4.67 -7.00 -29.17
C GLY A 87 -3.56 -7.80 -29.84
N THR A 88 -2.99 -7.27 -30.92
CA THR A 88 -1.73 -7.75 -31.49
C THR A 88 -0.68 -7.80 -30.39
N ARG A 89 -0.13 -9.00 -30.14
CA ARG A 89 0.94 -9.23 -29.16
C ARG A 89 2.19 -8.49 -29.64
N HIS A 90 2.40 -7.27 -29.15
CA HIS A 90 3.60 -6.47 -29.44
C HIS A 90 4.74 -6.72 -28.43
N ALA A 91 4.59 -7.68 -27.52
CA ALA A 91 5.68 -8.10 -26.64
C ALA A 91 6.44 -9.27 -27.28
N SER A 92 7.60 -8.96 -27.87
CA SER A 92 8.68 -9.90 -28.22
C SER A 92 9.96 -9.44 -27.54
#